data_AF-A0A2I1I446-F1
#
_entry.id   AF-A0A2I1I446-F1
#
_cell.length_a   1.000
_cell.length_b   1.000
_cell.length_c   1.000
_cell.angle_alpha   90.00
_cell.angle_beta   90.00
_cell.angle_gamma   90.00
#
_symmetry.space_group_name_H-M   'P 1'
#
loop_
_entity.id
_entity.type
_entity.pdbx_description
1 polymer ?
#
loop_
_entity_poly.entity_id
_entity_poly.type
_entity_poly.pdbx_seq_one_letter_code
_entity_poly.pdbx_strand_id
1 'polypeptide(L)'
;MDDILAQALESLPEGQAFTEATLSGNSTTATTAWASFVKAFASAQTDALVQAGSVDSTGTHATEAFKAYADASARLSDGSLNEYVDDRAGEEAIKTGKTPELNPEYASTVELFNSAHITLTECLPHWPIVF
;
A
#
# COMPACT_ATOMS: atom_id res chain seq x y z
N MET A 1 -15.22 -5.80 7.08
CA MET A 1 -13.92 -5.12 6.93
C MET A 1 -14.09 -3.77 6.25
N ASP A 2 -14.87 -3.69 5.17
CA ASP A 2 -15.11 -2.43 4.44
C ASP A 2 -15.65 -1.29 5.32
N ASP A 3 -16.64 -1.56 6.19
CA ASP A 3 -17.14 -0.56 7.15
C ASP A 3 -16.05 -0.06 8.12
N ILE A 4 -15.11 -0.93 8.51
CA ILE A 4 -13.99 -0.58 9.40
C ILE A 4 -13.02 0.35 8.67
N LEU A 5 -12.75 0.07 7.38
CA LEU A 5 -11.96 0.94 6.51
C LEU A 5 -12.62 2.31 6.35
N ALA A 6 -13.90 2.34 5.99
CA ALA A 6 -14.65 3.59 5.80
C ALA A 6 -14.67 4.43 7.07
N GLN A 7 -14.94 3.81 8.23
CA GLN A 7 -14.90 4.51 9.50
C GLN A 7 -13.50 5.03 9.85
N ALA A 8 -12.45 4.29 9.52
CA ALA A 8 -11.07 4.73 9.75
C ALA A 8 -10.67 5.90 8.84
N LEU A 9 -11.11 5.91 7.58
CA LEU A 9 -10.92 7.03 6.66
C LEU A 9 -11.50 8.34 7.23
N GLU A 10 -12.66 8.25 7.90
CA GLU A 10 -13.32 9.42 8.49
C GLU A 10 -12.74 9.82 9.85
N SER A 11 -12.27 8.86 10.65
CA SER A 11 -11.91 9.08 12.06
C SER A 11 -10.42 9.26 12.33
N LEU A 12 -9.54 8.71 11.49
CA LEU A 12 -8.09 8.87 11.64
C LEU A 12 -7.65 10.19 10.98
N PRO A 13 -6.75 10.97 11.63
CA PRO A 13 -6.18 12.17 11.04
C PRO A 13 -5.55 11.92 9.66
N GLU A 14 -4.89 10.78 9.47
CA GLU A 14 -4.26 10.40 8.21
C GLU A 14 -5.31 10.09 7.12
N GLY A 15 -6.46 9.53 7.48
CA GLY A 15 -7.57 9.25 6.56
C GLY A 15 -8.24 10.54 6.08
N GLN A 16 -8.41 11.50 6.99
CA GLN A 16 -8.90 12.85 6.68
C GLN A 16 -7.93 13.58 5.76
N ALA A 17 -6.63 13.54 6.08
CA ALA A 17 -5.58 14.13 5.23
C ALA A 17 -5.57 13.53 3.82
N PHE A 18 -5.75 12.20 3.69
CA PHE A 18 -5.87 11.55 2.39
C PHE A 18 -7.10 12.03 1.61
N THR A 19 -8.26 12.13 2.28
CA THR A 19 -9.51 12.58 1.67
C THR A 19 -9.39 14.03 1.18
N GLU A 20 -8.85 14.92 2.00
CA GLU A 20 -8.60 16.32 1.63
C GLU A 20 -7.62 16.44 0.46
N ALA A 21 -6.52 15.69 0.50
CA ALA A 21 -5.53 15.69 -0.58
C ALA A 21 -6.13 15.21 -1.90
N THR A 22 -6.97 14.16 -1.85
CA THR A 22 -7.68 13.63 -3.03
C THR A 22 -8.63 14.67 -3.62
N LEU A 23 -9.42 15.36 -2.78
CA LEU A 23 -10.33 16.42 -3.22
C LEU A 23 -9.60 17.63 -3.82
N SER A 24 -8.39 17.92 -3.36
CA SER A 24 -7.55 18.99 -3.91
C SER A 24 -6.95 18.69 -5.28
N GLY A 25 -6.97 17.41 -5.71
CA GLY A 25 -6.35 16.94 -6.96
C GLY A 25 -4.82 16.87 -6.91
N ASN A 26 -4.19 17.03 -5.74
CA ASN A 26 -2.74 16.89 -5.57
C ASN A 26 -2.37 15.41 -5.36
N SER A 27 -2.02 14.73 -6.45
CA SER A 27 -1.69 13.30 -6.43
C SER A 27 -0.51 12.98 -5.52
N THR A 28 0.57 13.75 -5.54
CA THR A 28 1.75 13.50 -4.68
C THR A 28 1.40 13.55 -3.20
N THR A 29 0.62 14.56 -2.80
CA THR A 29 0.17 14.69 -1.41
C THR A 29 -0.80 13.56 -1.06
N ALA A 30 -1.71 13.18 -1.97
CA ALA A 30 -2.63 12.08 -1.77
C ALA A 30 -1.90 10.74 -1.58
N THR A 31 -0.91 10.42 -2.41
CA THR A 31 -0.09 9.20 -2.29
C THR A 31 0.66 9.16 -0.95
N THR A 32 1.22 10.29 -0.52
CA THR A 32 1.94 10.38 0.77
C THR A 32 1.00 10.24 1.96
N ALA A 33 -0.17 10.86 1.91
CA ALA A 33 -1.19 10.77 2.94
C ALA A 33 -1.77 9.35 3.02
N TRP A 34 -1.96 8.69 1.88
CA TRP A 34 -2.42 7.31 1.80
C TRP A 34 -1.44 6.33 2.45
N ALA A 35 -0.15 6.43 2.15
CA ALA A 35 0.87 5.59 2.80
C ALA A 35 0.86 5.78 4.33
N SER A 36 0.67 7.02 4.79
CA SER A 36 0.56 7.34 6.22
C SER A 36 -0.70 6.73 6.84
N PHE A 37 -1.84 6.82 6.15
CA PHE A 37 -3.11 6.22 6.57
C PHE A 37 -3.00 4.71 6.70
N VAL A 38 -2.43 4.02 5.72
CA VAL A 38 -2.28 2.56 5.72
C VAL A 38 -1.52 2.10 6.96
N LYS A 39 -0.43 2.79 7.30
CA LYS A 39 0.36 2.52 8.51
C LYS A 39 -0.44 2.76 9.80
N ALA A 40 -1.16 3.88 9.88
CA ALA A 40 -1.99 4.22 11.03
C ALA A 40 -3.16 3.24 11.20
N PHE A 41 -3.82 2.88 10.10
CA PHE A 41 -4.94 1.94 10.06
C PHE A 41 -4.52 0.53 10.52
N ALA A 42 -3.40 0.01 9.98
CA ALA A 42 -2.86 -1.28 10.41
C ALA A 42 -2.55 -1.32 11.92
N SER A 43 -2.00 -0.22 12.44
CA SER A 43 -1.64 -0.13 13.87
C SER A 43 -2.89 0.02 14.75
N ALA A 44 -3.82 0.89 14.39
CA ALA A 44 -4.97 1.26 15.21
C ALA A 44 -6.11 0.22 15.19
N GLN A 45 -6.22 -0.59 14.13
CA GLN A 45 -7.37 -1.48 13.91
C GLN A 45 -7.00 -2.97 13.94
N THR A 46 -5.84 -3.35 14.52
CA THR A 46 -5.35 -4.73 14.51
C THR A 46 -6.41 -5.74 14.96
N ASP A 47 -7.01 -5.55 16.14
CA ASP A 47 -8.01 -6.49 16.68
C ASP A 47 -9.30 -6.51 15.84
N ALA A 48 -9.75 -5.34 15.36
CA ALA A 48 -10.94 -5.22 14.54
C ALA A 48 -10.77 -5.89 13.17
N LEU A 49 -9.57 -5.82 12.58
CA LEU A 49 -9.21 -6.49 11.34
C LEU A 49 -9.19 -8.02 11.50
N VAL A 50 -8.68 -8.53 12.63
CA VAL A 50 -8.71 -9.97 12.95
C VAL A 50 -10.16 -10.45 13.09
N GLN A 51 -11.00 -9.70 13.79
CA GLN A 51 -12.41 -10.04 13.95
C GLN A 51 -13.13 -10.02 12.60
N ALA A 52 -12.97 -8.96 11.81
CA ALA A 52 -13.59 -8.84 10.49
C ALA A 52 -13.12 -9.92 9.52
N GLY A 53 -11.84 -10.31 9.60
CA GLY A 53 -11.28 -11.40 8.82
C GLY A 53 -11.86 -12.78 9.15
N SER A 54 -12.45 -12.95 10.34
CA SER A 54 -12.98 -14.23 10.81
C SER A 54 -14.47 -14.43 10.50
N VAL A 55 -15.15 -13.43 9.91
CA VAL A 55 -16.59 -13.45 9.66
C VAL A 55 -16.96 -14.30 8.43
N ASP A 56 -16.25 -14.10 7.33
CA ASP A 56 -16.47 -14.80 6.07
C ASP A 56 -15.19 -14.84 5.22
N SER A 57 -15.23 -15.56 4.10
CA SER A 57 -14.08 -15.71 3.19
C SER A 57 -13.63 -14.40 2.55
N THR A 58 -14.56 -13.47 2.29
CA THR A 58 -14.23 -12.17 1.70
C THR A 58 -13.47 -11.32 2.71
N GLY A 59 -13.93 -11.30 3.97
CA GLY A 59 -13.24 -10.68 5.09
C GLY A 59 -11.85 -11.30 5.31
N THR A 60 -11.73 -12.63 5.26
CA THR A 60 -10.43 -13.30 5.39
C THR A 60 -9.46 -12.84 4.30
N HIS A 61 -9.87 -12.91 3.03
CA HIS A 61 -9.03 -12.49 1.90
C HIS A 61 -8.64 -11.02 1.98
N ALA A 62 -9.58 -10.14 2.36
CA ALA A 62 -9.33 -8.72 2.49
C ALA A 62 -8.35 -8.41 3.63
N THR A 63 -8.48 -9.08 4.78
CA THR A 63 -7.54 -8.89 5.90
C THR A 63 -6.13 -9.39 5.55
N GLU A 64 -6.01 -10.55 4.89
CA GLU A 64 -4.72 -11.07 4.42
C GLU A 64 -4.07 -10.15 3.37
N ALA A 65 -4.85 -9.70 2.39
CA ALA A 65 -4.39 -8.75 1.38
C ALA A 65 -3.99 -7.42 2.01
N PHE A 66 -4.74 -6.90 2.99
CA PHE A 66 -4.39 -5.66 3.66
C PHE A 66 -3.07 -5.77 4.42
N LYS A 67 -2.83 -6.89 5.10
CA LYS A 67 -1.54 -7.14 5.76
C LYS A 67 -0.39 -7.15 4.75
N ALA A 68 -0.54 -7.89 3.65
CA ALA A 68 0.46 -7.93 2.59
C ALA A 68 0.72 -6.55 1.98
N TYR A 69 -0.34 -5.78 1.75
CA TYR A 69 -0.28 -4.41 1.23
C TYR A 69 0.47 -3.48 2.18
N ALA A 70 0.11 -3.49 3.47
CA ALA A 70 0.73 -2.63 4.48
C ALA A 70 2.21 -2.96 4.69
N ASP A 71 2.56 -4.24 4.78
CA ASP A 71 3.95 -4.70 4.92
C ASP A 71 4.79 -4.34 3.69
N ALA A 72 4.28 -4.58 2.48
CA ALA A 72 4.97 -4.22 1.24
C ALA A 72 5.12 -2.71 1.08
N SER A 73 4.06 -1.94 1.37
CA SER A 73 4.09 -0.46 1.35
C SER A 73 5.16 0.08 2.29
N ALA A 74 5.27 -0.46 3.50
CA ALA A 74 6.27 -0.04 4.47
C ALA A 74 7.69 -0.26 3.94
N ARG A 75 7.98 -1.49 3.45
CA ARG A 75 9.30 -1.87 2.90
C ARG A 75 9.70 -1.08 1.66
N LEU A 76 8.75 -0.71 0.81
CA LEU A 76 9.02 0.13 -0.36
C LEU A 76 9.26 1.59 0.03
N SER A 77 8.66 2.07 1.13
CA SER A 77 8.73 3.47 1.54
C SER A 77 9.87 3.82 2.50
N ASP A 78 10.39 2.85 3.26
CA ASP A 78 11.39 3.09 4.31
C ASP A 78 12.83 3.26 3.78
N GLY A 79 13.04 3.05 2.48
CA GLY A 79 14.33 3.19 1.82
C GLY A 79 15.33 2.06 2.12
N SER A 80 14.90 0.99 2.79
CA SER A 80 15.75 -0.17 3.06
C SER A 80 15.90 -1.10 1.85
N LEU A 81 14.97 -1.03 0.90
CA LEU A 81 14.93 -1.89 -0.28
C LEU A 81 15.33 -1.13 -1.54
N ASN A 82 16.58 -1.34 -1.97
CA ASN A 82 17.09 -0.75 -3.22
C ASN A 82 16.38 -1.36 -4.43
N GLU A 83 16.03 -0.52 -5.41
CA GLU A 83 15.39 -0.91 -6.66
C GLU A 83 16.30 -1.79 -7.53
N TYR A 84 17.60 -1.49 -7.56
CA TYR A 84 18.59 -2.20 -8.37
C TYR A 84 19.53 -3.03 -7.50
N VAL A 85 20.10 -4.10 -8.09
CA VAL A 85 21.13 -4.91 -7.44
C VAL A 85 22.39 -4.08 -7.12
N ASP A 86 22.74 -3.17 -8.02
CA ASP A 86 23.80 -2.17 -7.86
C ASP A 86 23.31 -0.85 -8.47
N ASP A 87 23.06 0.14 -7.62
CA ASP A 87 22.52 1.45 -8.04
C ASP A 87 23.44 2.18 -9.03
N ARG A 88 24.76 2.05 -8.87
CA ARG A 88 25.72 2.71 -9.75
C ARG A 88 25.78 2.02 -11.11
N ALA A 89 25.77 0.68 -11.12
CA ALA A 89 25.69 -0.08 -12.37
C ALA A 89 24.34 0.14 -13.07
N GLY A 90 23.26 0.28 -12.31
CA GLY A 90 21.94 0.63 -12.80
C GLY A 90 21.92 2.00 -13.46
N GLU A 91 22.50 3.02 -12.82
CA GLU A 91 22.61 4.36 -13.39
C GLU A 91 23.42 4.36 -14.70
N GLU A 92 24.53 3.61 -14.77
CA GLU A 92 25.32 3.46 -16.00
C GLU A 92 24.55 2.73 -17.10
N ALA A 93 23.80 1.67 -16.76
CA ALA A 93 22.95 0.95 -17.69
C ALA A 93 21.90 1.90 -18.31
N ILE A 94 21.20 2.69 -17.49
CA ILE A 94 20.23 3.69 -17.96
C ILE A 94 20.89 4.68 -18.92
N LYS A 95 22.04 5.26 -18.53
CA LYS A 95 22.78 6.23 -19.34
C LYS A 95 23.23 5.67 -20.70
N THR A 96 23.49 4.37 -20.76
CA THR A 96 23.94 3.68 -21.98
C THR A 96 22.80 3.01 -22.75
N GLY A 97 21.53 3.22 -22.35
CA GLY A 97 20.35 2.66 -22.99
C GLY A 97 20.17 1.15 -22.76
N LYS A 98 20.81 0.59 -21.73
CA LYS A 98 20.64 -0.78 -21.28
C LYS A 98 19.62 -0.83 -20.14
N THR A 99 18.94 -1.97 -20.00
CA THR A 99 18.06 -2.23 -18.87
C THR A 99 18.89 -2.56 -17.62
N PRO A 100 18.70 -1.84 -16.50
CA PRO A 100 19.31 -2.19 -15.22
C PRO A 100 18.86 -3.56 -14.71
N GLU A 101 19.71 -4.19 -13.91
CA GLU A 101 19.32 -5.39 -13.17
C GLU A 101 18.53 -4.98 -11.90
N LEU A 102 17.23 -5.27 -11.91
CA LEU A 102 16.36 -5.04 -10.75
C LEU A 102 16.74 -5.98 -9.62
N ASN A 103 16.70 -5.46 -8.40
CA ASN A 103 16.77 -6.28 -7.20
C ASN A 103 15.57 -7.24 -7.16
N PRO A 104 15.78 -8.58 -7.12
CA PRO A 104 14.68 -9.54 -7.08
C PRO A 104 13.75 -9.34 -5.89
N GLU A 105 14.27 -8.90 -4.75
CA GLU A 105 13.47 -8.62 -3.55
C GLU A 105 12.59 -7.39 -3.76
N TYR A 106 13.11 -6.34 -4.40
CA TYR A 106 12.31 -5.18 -4.79
C TYR A 106 11.18 -5.57 -5.74
N ALA A 107 11.51 -6.28 -6.82
CA ALA A 107 10.52 -6.72 -7.81
C ALA A 107 9.40 -7.56 -7.19
N SER A 108 9.76 -8.54 -6.34
CA SER A 108 8.77 -9.37 -5.63
C SER A 108 7.90 -8.56 -4.65
N THR A 109 8.46 -7.52 -4.03
CA THR A 109 7.72 -6.66 -3.10
C THR A 109 6.73 -5.76 -3.83
N VAL A 110 7.12 -5.22 -5.01
CA VAL A 110 6.20 -4.49 -5.90
C VAL A 110 5.08 -5.40 -6.40
N GLU A 111 5.40 -6.64 -6.79
CA GLU A 111 4.37 -7.61 -7.22
C GLU A 111 3.40 -7.94 -6.09
N LEU A 112 3.90 -8.17 -4.87
CA LEU A 112 3.06 -8.40 -3.69
C LEU A 112 2.16 -7.20 -3.39
N PHE A 113 2.71 -5.98 -3.43
CA PHE A 113 1.96 -4.75 -3.24
C PHE A 113 0.81 -4.62 -4.26
N ASN A 114 1.10 -4.85 -5.54
CA ASN A 114 0.11 -4.75 -6.62
C ASN A 114 -0.98 -5.83 -6.52
N SER A 115 -0.59 -7.08 -6.26
CA SER A 115 -1.54 -8.19 -6.11
C SER A 115 -2.47 -7.98 -4.91
N ALA A 116 -1.91 -7.51 -3.79
CA ALA A 116 -2.69 -7.16 -2.61
C ALA A 116 -3.64 -5.98 -2.88
N HIS A 117 -3.18 -4.95 -3.59
CA HIS A 117 -4.02 -3.81 -3.97
C HIS A 117 -5.22 -4.21 -4.83
N ILE A 118 -5.01 -5.11 -5.81
CA ILE A 118 -6.08 -5.67 -6.65
C ILE A 118 -7.10 -6.40 -5.77
N THR A 119 -6.63 -7.31 -4.91
CA THR A 119 -7.51 -8.08 -4.01
C THR A 119 -8.33 -7.16 -3.10
N LEU A 120 -7.73 -6.11 -2.56
CA LEU A 120 -8.42 -5.13 -1.73
C LEU A 120 -9.48 -4.36 -2.49
N THR A 121 -9.18 -3.94 -3.73
CA THR A 121 -10.15 -3.28 -4.61
C THR A 121 -11.35 -4.19 -4.92
N GLU A 122 -11.12 -5.50 -5.06
CA GLU A 122 -12.18 -6.49 -5.29
C GLU A 122 -13.02 -6.75 -4.03
N CYS A 123 -12.39 -6.78 -2.86
CA CYS A 123 -13.06 -7.15 -1.61
C CYS A 123 -13.70 -5.97 -0.86
N LEU A 124 -13.21 -4.74 -1.06
CA LEU A 124 -13.54 -3.56 -0.28
C LEU A 124 -13.97 -2.40 -1.21
N PRO A 125 -15.28 -2.15 -1.37
CA PRO A 125 -15.78 -1.05 -2.19
C PRO A 125 -15.25 0.35 -1.82
N HIS A 126 -14.88 0.59 -0.56
CA HIS A 126 -14.29 1.86 -0.12
C HIS A 126 -12.76 1.92 -0.27
N TRP A 127 -12.12 0.85 -0.74
CA TRP A 127 -10.68 0.88 -1.00
C TRP A 127 -10.39 1.79 -2.20
N PRO A 128 -9.55 2.83 -2.03
CA PRO A 128 -9.31 3.79 -3.08
C PRO A 128 -8.42 3.20 -4.17
N ILE A 129 -8.76 3.51 -5.42
CA ILE A 129 -7.87 3.30 -6.55
C ILE A 129 -6.83 4.42 -6.52
N VAL A 130 -5.64 4.12 -6.00
CA VAL A 130 -4.49 5.03 -5.99
C VAL A 130 -3.50 4.60 -7.06
N PHE A 131 -2.96 5.57 -7.83
CA PHE A 131 -2.04 5.35 -8.94
C PHE A 131 -0.65 5.92 -8.64
#